data_AF-A0A9Q9IPA2-F1
#
_entry.id   AF-A0A9Q9IPA2-F1
#
_cell.length_a   1.000
_cell.length_b   1.000
_cell.length_c   1.000
_cell.angle_alpha   90.00
_cell.angle_beta   90.00
_cell.angle_gamma   90.00
#
_symmetry.space_group_name_H-M   'P 1'
#
loop_
_entity.id
_entity.type
_entity.pdbx_description
1 polymer ?
#
loop_
_entity_poly.entity_id
_entity_poly.type
_entity_poly.pdbx_seq_one_letter_code
_entity_poly.pdbx_strand_id
1 'polypeptide(L)'
;MGLDYSFDLYVARAALHPLLKTVAAQAEPYGDEHTIVVFDDGDTLTMPFTSPSDATLFTSGQTIMASPPGLQLNTSIRFPADEYLLAYQPAEAVHGSQVSIGIIYLTTWDRPNLLPGCVSVSFTAATTSMSRLFVVSPSVRGFFIDLARHVGAYLCILDVEDDGFITLYAPQPNPILEQVGRLRPTA
;
A
#
# COMPACT_ATOMS: atom_id res chain seq x y z
N MET A 1 16.63 4.26 15.30
CA MET A 1 15.89 3.45 14.31
C MET A 1 15.09 4.42 13.44
N GLY A 2 14.86 4.09 12.18
CA GLY A 2 14.03 4.92 11.28
C GLY A 2 12.55 4.74 11.59
N LEU A 3 11.72 5.68 11.13
CA LEU A 3 10.26 5.51 11.14
C LEU A 3 9.85 4.67 9.92
N ASP A 4 9.08 3.60 10.13
CA ASP A 4 8.60 2.69 9.08
C ASP A 4 7.05 2.69 9.04
N TYR A 5 6.46 3.87 8.91
CA TYR A 5 5.00 4.03 8.91
C TYR A 5 4.37 3.38 7.68
N SER A 6 3.14 2.90 7.85
CA SER A 6 2.41 2.23 6.78
C SER A 6 0.95 2.65 6.69
N PHE A 7 0.41 2.62 5.47
CA PHE A 7 -1.04 2.56 5.29
C PHE A 7 -1.48 1.11 5.23
N ASP A 8 -2.37 0.71 6.14
CA ASP A 8 -2.89 -0.64 6.19
C ASP A 8 -4.37 -0.65 5.79
N LEU A 9 -4.68 -1.35 4.70
CA LEU A 9 -6.03 -1.57 4.22
C LEU A 9 -6.47 -2.99 4.56
N TYR A 10 -7.58 -3.11 5.28
CA TYR A 10 -8.21 -4.39 5.58
C TYR A 10 -9.38 -4.58 4.62
N VAL A 11 -9.31 -5.61 3.78
CA VAL A 11 -10.22 -5.81 2.66
C VAL A 11 -10.70 -7.26 2.58
N ALA A 12 -11.80 -7.50 1.88
CA ALA A 12 -12.16 -8.84 1.45
C ALA A 12 -11.12 -9.36 0.46
N ARG A 13 -10.80 -10.67 0.48
CA ARG A 13 -9.89 -11.27 -0.50
C ARG A 13 -10.27 -10.97 -1.96
N ALA A 14 -11.56 -10.98 -2.28
CA ALA A 14 -12.06 -10.65 -3.62
C ALA A 14 -11.75 -9.19 -4.06
N ALA A 15 -11.48 -8.30 -3.11
CA ALA A 15 -11.12 -6.91 -3.39
C ALA A 15 -9.61 -6.72 -3.68
N LEU A 16 -8.77 -7.76 -3.53
CA LEU A 16 -7.33 -7.65 -3.79
C LEU A 16 -7.03 -7.33 -5.26
N HIS A 17 -7.72 -7.98 -6.19
CA HIS A 17 -7.55 -7.72 -7.62
C HIS A 17 -7.89 -6.26 -8.00
N PRO A 18 -9.09 -5.73 -7.72
CA PRO A 18 -9.39 -4.32 -8.04
C PRO A 18 -8.49 -3.34 -7.28
N LEU A 19 -8.05 -3.65 -6.06
CA LEU A 19 -7.07 -2.84 -5.33
C LEU A 19 -5.75 -2.74 -6.09
N LEU A 20 -5.14 -3.88 -6.43
CA LEU A 20 -3.85 -3.89 -7.13
C LEU A 20 -3.94 -3.21 -8.49
N LYS A 21 -5.05 -3.40 -9.21
CA LYS A 21 -5.31 -2.72 -10.49
C LYS A 21 -5.34 -1.20 -10.34
N THR A 22 -6.00 -0.68 -9.31
CA THR A 22 -6.07 0.77 -9.05
C THR A 22 -4.71 1.34 -8.65
N VAL A 23 -3.94 0.61 -7.84
CA VAL A 23 -2.57 1.02 -7.46
C VAL A 23 -1.65 1.00 -8.70
N ALA A 24 -1.73 -0.03 -9.54
CA ALA A 24 -0.95 -0.11 -10.78
C ALA A 24 -1.25 1.05 -11.74
N ALA A 25 -2.49 1.51 -11.82
CA ALA A 25 -2.87 2.66 -12.63
C ALA A 25 -2.28 3.99 -12.14
N GLN A 26 -1.90 4.09 -10.87
CA GLN A 26 -1.27 5.26 -10.26
C GLN A 26 0.24 5.10 -10.03
N ALA A 27 0.81 4.03 -10.56
CA ALA A 27 2.23 3.77 -10.47
C ALA A 27 3.05 4.84 -11.20
N GLU A 28 4.21 5.16 -10.64
CA GLU A 28 5.31 5.73 -11.42
C GLU A 28 5.91 4.61 -12.28
N PRO A 29 5.86 4.72 -13.62
CA PRO A 29 6.46 3.71 -14.49
C PRO A 29 7.99 3.80 -14.41
N TYR A 30 8.64 2.74 -13.92
CA TYR A 30 10.10 2.57 -13.98
C TYR A 30 10.49 1.77 -15.22
N GLY A 31 10.67 2.45 -16.35
CA GLY A 31 11.09 1.81 -17.60
C GLY A 31 10.18 0.63 -18.00
N ASP A 32 10.79 -0.52 -18.31
CA ASP A 32 10.11 -1.76 -18.71
C ASP A 32 9.95 -2.76 -17.53
N GLU A 33 10.12 -2.29 -16.28
CA GLU A 33 10.00 -3.15 -15.09
C GLU A 33 8.57 -3.61 -14.85
N HIS A 34 8.41 -4.89 -14.55
CA HIS A 34 7.09 -5.48 -14.28
C HIS A 34 7.15 -6.75 -13.44
N THR A 35 6.04 -7.07 -12.78
CA THR A 35 5.79 -8.35 -12.13
C THR A 35 4.39 -8.83 -12.49
N ILE A 36 4.25 -10.09 -12.89
CA ILE A 36 2.96 -10.72 -13.18
C ILE A 36 2.41 -11.28 -11.86
N VAL A 37 1.24 -10.83 -11.46
CA VAL A 37 0.52 -11.33 -10.28
C VAL A 37 -0.57 -12.28 -10.75
N VAL A 38 -0.60 -13.49 -10.19
CA VAL A 38 -1.59 -14.54 -10.51
C VAL A 38 -2.56 -14.71 -9.34
N PHE A 39 -3.85 -14.59 -9.59
CA PHE A 39 -4.90 -14.70 -8.58
C PHE A 39 -5.41 -16.14 -8.40
N ASP A 40 -6.15 -16.38 -7.32
CA ASP A 40 -6.64 -17.71 -6.94
C ASP A 40 -7.61 -18.31 -7.99
N ASP A 41 -8.26 -17.47 -8.80
CA ASP A 41 -9.13 -17.86 -9.92
C ASP A 41 -8.38 -18.09 -11.25
N GLY A 42 -7.06 -17.88 -11.26
CA GLY A 42 -6.22 -18.00 -12.44
C GLY A 42 -6.11 -16.72 -13.27
N ASP A 43 -6.80 -15.64 -12.90
CA ASP A 43 -6.61 -14.34 -13.54
C ASP A 43 -5.18 -13.83 -13.30
N THR A 44 -4.69 -12.99 -14.22
CA THR A 44 -3.37 -12.40 -14.12
C THR A 44 -3.40 -10.89 -14.29
N LEU A 45 -2.51 -10.20 -13.59
CA LEU A 45 -2.32 -8.76 -13.69
C LEU A 45 -0.83 -8.44 -13.79
N THR A 46 -0.44 -7.78 -14.88
CA THR A 46 0.91 -7.23 -15.02
C THR A 46 1.00 -5.92 -14.24
N MET A 47 1.81 -5.93 -13.19
CA MET A 47 2.08 -4.78 -12.32
C MET A 47 3.36 -4.09 -12.79
N PRO A 48 3.42 -2.75 -12.89
CA PRO A 48 4.64 -2.01 -13.23
C PRO A 48 5.60 -1.89 -12.02
N PHE A 49 5.71 -2.97 -11.24
CA PHE A 49 6.42 -3.06 -9.96
C PHE A 49 7.53 -4.10 -10.06
N THR A 50 8.42 -4.10 -9.08
CA THR A 50 9.35 -5.21 -8.85
C THR A 50 8.91 -6.02 -7.64
N SER A 51 9.50 -7.19 -7.44
CA SER A 51 9.35 -7.99 -6.22
C SER A 51 10.71 -8.44 -5.69
N PRO A 52 10.82 -8.75 -4.38
CA PRO A 52 12.03 -9.34 -3.84
C PRO A 52 12.23 -10.77 -4.33
N SER A 53 13.49 -11.16 -4.47
CA SER A 53 13.96 -12.53 -4.68
C SER A 53 15.01 -12.89 -3.62
N ASP A 54 15.46 -14.14 -3.59
CA ASP A 54 16.55 -14.58 -2.70
C ASP A 54 17.85 -13.79 -2.91
N ALA A 55 18.05 -13.20 -4.10
CA ALA A 55 19.28 -12.52 -4.48
C ALA A 55 19.20 -11.00 -4.33
N THR A 56 18.05 -10.39 -4.60
CA THR A 56 17.89 -8.93 -4.63
C THR A 56 16.53 -8.49 -4.13
N LEU A 57 16.49 -7.30 -3.50
CA LEU A 57 15.25 -6.68 -3.06
C LEU A 57 14.36 -6.24 -4.23
N PHE A 58 14.94 -5.96 -5.40
CA PHE A 58 14.25 -5.50 -6.60
C PHE A 58 14.54 -6.46 -7.75
N THR A 59 13.53 -7.22 -8.15
CA THR A 59 13.59 -8.16 -9.28
C THR A 59 12.38 -7.91 -10.17
N SER A 60 12.64 -7.66 -11.46
CA SER A 60 11.62 -7.52 -12.52
C SER A 60 11.43 -8.86 -13.26
N GLY A 61 10.32 -8.99 -13.99
CA GLY A 61 9.95 -10.15 -14.81
C GLY A 61 9.48 -11.37 -14.01
N GLN A 62 9.20 -11.20 -12.71
CA GLN A 62 8.74 -12.31 -11.89
C GLN A 62 7.25 -12.61 -12.12
N THR A 63 6.86 -13.86 -11.90
CA THR A 63 5.46 -14.28 -11.80
C THR A 63 5.21 -14.80 -10.39
N ILE A 64 4.32 -14.15 -9.64
CA ILE A 64 4.06 -14.42 -8.23
C ILE A 64 2.57 -14.59 -7.96
N MET A 65 2.22 -15.45 -7.01
CA MET A 65 0.83 -15.65 -6.60
C MET A 65 0.36 -14.48 -5.72
N ALA A 66 -0.88 -14.05 -5.92
CA ALA A 66 -1.56 -13.05 -5.09
C ALA A 66 -2.01 -13.60 -3.72
N SER A 67 -1.64 -14.83 -3.37
CA SER A 67 -2.04 -15.50 -2.14
C SER A 67 -1.18 -15.02 -0.95
N PRO A 68 -1.79 -14.43 0.10
CA PRO A 68 -1.11 -14.16 1.36
C PRO A 68 -0.77 -15.45 2.14
N PRO A 69 0.18 -15.40 3.11
CA PRO A 69 1.19 -14.35 3.26
C PRO A 69 2.26 -14.57 2.19
N GLY A 70 2.33 -13.70 1.17
CA GLY A 70 3.18 -14.04 0.02
C GLY A 70 3.37 -12.91 -0.99
N LEU A 71 2.36 -12.07 -1.21
CA LEU A 71 2.55 -10.97 -2.14
C LEU A 71 3.41 -9.87 -1.50
N GLN A 72 4.59 -9.65 -2.07
CA GLN A 72 5.49 -8.55 -1.76
C GLN A 72 5.88 -7.86 -3.07
N LEU A 73 5.66 -6.56 -3.15
CA LEU A 73 5.96 -5.74 -4.32
C LEU A 73 6.65 -4.45 -3.86
N ASN A 74 7.62 -3.99 -4.63
CA ASN A 74 8.18 -2.65 -4.50
C ASN A 74 7.59 -1.77 -5.58
N THR A 75 6.93 -0.70 -5.18
CA THR A 75 6.23 0.21 -6.07
C THR A 75 6.62 1.65 -5.79
N SER A 76 6.32 2.56 -6.71
CA SER A 76 6.28 3.99 -6.46
C SER A 76 4.94 4.50 -6.97
N ILE A 77 4.26 5.30 -6.17
CA ILE A 77 2.91 5.80 -6.47
C ILE A 77 3.00 7.30 -6.72
N ARG A 78 2.28 7.76 -7.74
CA ARG A 78 2.08 9.18 -8.04
C ARG A 78 0.91 9.73 -7.24
N PHE A 79 1.12 10.88 -6.62
CA PHE A 79 0.12 11.60 -5.84
C PHE A 79 -0.09 13.00 -6.40
N PRO A 80 -1.31 13.57 -6.28
CA PRO A 80 -1.52 14.98 -6.59
C PRO A 80 -0.57 15.87 -5.81
N ALA A 81 0.10 16.81 -6.48
CA ALA A 81 1.03 17.71 -5.83
C ALA A 81 0.34 18.52 -4.70
N ASP A 82 0.93 18.52 -3.52
CA ASP A 82 0.59 19.43 -2.42
C ASP A 82 1.87 20.09 -1.87
N GLU A 83 1.71 21.04 -0.94
CA GLU A 83 2.84 21.80 -0.40
C GLU A 83 3.93 20.92 0.25
N TYR A 84 3.57 19.79 0.85
CA TYR A 84 4.51 18.89 1.52
C TYR A 84 5.28 18.05 0.51
N LEU A 85 4.58 17.57 -0.53
CA LEU A 85 5.19 16.82 -1.63
C LEU A 85 6.13 17.70 -2.46
N LEU A 86 5.74 18.95 -2.72
CA LEU A 86 6.57 19.93 -3.42
C LEU A 86 7.77 20.39 -2.60
N ALA A 87 7.68 20.42 -1.27
CA ALA A 87 8.82 20.69 -0.40
C ALA A 87 9.78 19.49 -0.28
N TYR A 88 9.29 18.27 -0.51
CA TYR A 88 10.06 17.04 -0.43
C TYR A 88 10.87 16.75 -1.70
N GLN A 89 10.26 16.94 -2.88
CA GLN A 89 10.93 16.68 -4.16
C GLN A 89 11.60 17.94 -4.73
N PRO A 90 12.69 17.79 -5.50
CA PRO A 90 13.18 18.87 -6.34
C PRO A 90 12.13 19.22 -7.41
N ALA A 91 12.11 20.47 -7.87
CA ALA A 91 11.07 20.97 -8.78
C ALA A 91 11.00 20.19 -10.10
N GLU A 92 12.11 19.59 -10.53
CA GLU A 92 12.24 18.79 -11.75
C GLU A 92 11.62 17.39 -11.63
N ALA A 93 11.32 16.92 -10.41
CA ALA A 93 10.67 15.61 -10.16
C ALA A 93 9.13 15.67 -10.25
N VAL A 94 8.57 16.83 -10.56
CA VAL A 94 7.12 17.01 -10.72
C VAL A 94 6.70 16.62 -12.15
N HIS A 95 5.92 15.55 -12.27
CA HIS A 95 5.39 15.09 -13.54
C HIS A 95 3.98 15.67 -13.77
N GLY A 96 3.92 16.85 -14.38
CA GLY A 96 2.67 17.57 -14.59
C GLY A 96 2.11 18.09 -13.26
N SER A 97 1.00 17.51 -12.79
CA SER A 97 0.38 17.84 -11.50
C SER A 97 0.58 16.75 -10.44
N GLN A 98 1.42 15.75 -10.73
CA GLN A 98 1.63 14.59 -9.88
C GLN A 98 3.10 14.50 -9.44
N VAL A 99 3.31 13.93 -8.25
CA VAL A 99 4.61 13.76 -7.62
C VAL A 99 4.69 12.35 -7.04
N SER A 100 5.77 11.62 -7.34
CA SER A 100 6.09 10.37 -6.65
C SER A 100 7.01 10.65 -5.47
N ILE A 101 6.97 9.81 -4.44
CA ILE A 101 7.73 10.02 -3.19
C ILE A 101 8.89 9.03 -2.98
N GLY A 102 9.09 8.12 -3.94
CA GLY A 102 10.05 7.03 -3.87
C GLY A 102 9.38 5.68 -3.66
N ILE A 103 10.16 4.70 -3.22
CA ILE A 103 9.72 3.31 -3.08
C ILE A 103 8.79 3.12 -1.87
N ILE A 104 7.66 2.48 -2.11
CA ILE A 104 6.69 2.00 -1.12
C ILE A 104 6.67 0.48 -1.22
N TYR A 105 6.80 -0.19 -0.08
CA TYR A 105 6.73 -1.64 0.01
C TYR A 105 5.27 -2.07 0.20
N LEU A 106 4.72 -2.77 -0.79
CA LEU A 106 3.40 -3.37 -0.71
C LEU A 106 3.52 -4.81 -0.25
N THR A 107 2.85 -5.14 0.85
CA THR A 107 2.85 -6.48 1.45
C THR A 107 1.43 -6.93 1.79
N THR A 108 1.16 -8.22 1.73
CA THR A 108 -0.15 -8.79 2.06
C THR A 108 -0.08 -9.88 3.11
N TRP A 109 -1.06 -9.92 4.01
CA TRP A 109 -1.24 -10.99 5.00
C TRP A 109 -2.69 -11.39 5.14
N ASP A 110 -2.89 -12.67 5.40
CA ASP A 110 -4.20 -13.19 5.81
C ASP A 110 -4.51 -12.80 7.25
N ARG A 111 -5.73 -12.29 7.47
CA ARG A 111 -6.26 -11.89 8.78
C ARG A 111 -7.54 -12.65 9.12
N PRO A 112 -7.55 -14.00 9.09
CA PRO A 112 -8.76 -14.79 9.37
C PRO A 112 -9.28 -14.59 10.80
N ASN A 113 -8.41 -14.17 11.73
CA ASN A 113 -8.76 -13.86 13.11
C ASN A 113 -9.59 -12.57 13.26
N LEU A 114 -9.61 -11.68 12.26
CA LEU A 114 -10.49 -10.51 12.23
C LEU A 114 -11.86 -10.87 11.65
N LEU A 115 -11.82 -11.38 10.42
CA LEU A 115 -12.99 -11.83 9.66
C LEU A 115 -12.55 -12.94 8.70
N PRO A 116 -13.41 -13.94 8.46
CA PRO A 116 -13.16 -14.93 7.42
C PRO A 116 -12.92 -14.27 6.05
N GLY A 117 -11.82 -14.63 5.40
CA GLY A 117 -11.45 -14.07 4.08
C GLY A 117 -10.96 -12.62 4.10
N CYS A 118 -10.65 -12.06 5.28
CA CYS A 118 -10.00 -10.76 5.40
C CYS A 118 -8.52 -10.84 5.06
N VAL A 119 -8.06 -9.89 4.25
CA VAL A 119 -6.65 -9.69 3.90
C VAL A 119 -6.27 -8.28 4.35
N SER A 120 -5.10 -8.12 4.96
CA SER A 120 -4.47 -6.82 5.15
C SER A 120 -3.48 -6.57 4.03
N VAL A 121 -3.56 -5.41 3.38
CA VAL A 121 -2.60 -4.91 2.40
C VAL A 121 -1.92 -3.70 3.02
N SER A 122 -0.63 -3.79 3.28
CA SER A 122 0.16 -2.71 3.85
C SER A 122 1.03 -2.06 2.79
N PHE A 123 1.14 -0.73 2.89
CA PHE A 123 1.98 0.12 2.06
C PHE A 123 2.96 0.84 2.98
N THR A 124 4.16 0.29 3.13
CA THR A 124 5.17 0.79 4.06
C THR A 124 6.11 1.77 3.35
N ALA A 125 6.38 2.91 3.99
CA ALA A 125 7.35 3.87 3.51
C ALA A 125 8.78 3.32 3.64
N ALA A 126 9.60 3.43 2.59
CA ALA A 126 10.98 2.92 2.63
C ALA A 126 11.96 3.80 3.44
N THR A 127 11.56 5.02 3.82
CA THR A 127 12.42 5.93 4.56
C THR A 127 11.65 6.76 5.58
N THR A 128 12.35 7.23 6.60
CA THR A 128 11.80 8.14 7.62
C THR A 128 11.17 9.42 7.04
N SER A 129 11.75 9.97 5.98
CA SER A 129 11.19 11.16 5.33
C SER A 129 9.86 10.86 4.65
N MET A 130 9.74 9.69 4.01
CA MET A 130 8.48 9.22 3.42
C MET A 130 7.42 8.91 4.50
N SER A 131 7.82 8.29 5.61
CA SER A 131 6.95 8.07 6.77
C SER A 131 6.34 9.38 7.28
N ARG A 132 7.15 10.44 7.36
CA ARG A 132 6.63 11.77 7.72
C ARG A 132 5.63 12.31 6.70
N LEU A 133 5.85 12.10 5.39
CA LEU A 133 4.89 12.48 4.36
C LEU A 133 3.54 11.78 4.51
N PHE A 134 3.53 10.50 4.90
CA PHE A 134 2.28 9.77 5.14
C PHE A 134 1.39 10.47 6.19
N VAL A 135 2.01 11.10 7.19
CA VAL A 135 1.31 11.85 8.23
C VAL A 135 0.84 13.22 7.74
N VAL A 136 1.75 13.98 7.12
CA VAL A 136 1.51 15.42 6.85
C VAL A 136 0.80 15.69 5.53
N SER A 137 1.06 14.91 4.47
CA SER A 137 0.51 15.16 3.14
C SER A 137 -0.99 14.82 3.08
N PRO A 138 -1.88 15.79 2.81
CA PRO A 138 -3.29 15.49 2.55
C PRO A 138 -3.47 14.71 1.24
N SER A 139 -2.64 14.90 0.22
CA SER A 139 -2.76 14.16 -1.05
C SER A 139 -2.45 12.68 -0.87
N VAL A 140 -1.40 12.34 -0.11
CA VAL A 140 -1.07 10.94 0.18
C VAL A 140 -2.19 10.27 0.96
N ARG A 141 -2.67 10.88 2.06
CA ARG A 141 -3.79 10.33 2.84
C ARG A 141 -5.07 10.23 2.01
N GLY A 142 -5.35 11.25 1.21
CA GLY A 142 -6.52 11.30 0.31
C GLY A 142 -6.52 10.12 -0.66
N PHE A 143 -5.38 9.81 -1.27
CA PHE A 143 -5.25 8.64 -2.16
C PHE A 143 -5.65 7.33 -1.47
N PHE A 144 -5.13 7.05 -0.26
CA PHE A 144 -5.44 5.80 0.44
C PHE A 144 -6.88 5.75 0.94
N ILE A 145 -7.46 6.88 1.35
CA ILE A 145 -8.89 6.97 1.69
C ILE A 145 -9.76 6.66 0.47
N ASP A 146 -9.44 7.24 -0.69
CA ASP A 146 -10.22 7.04 -1.90
C ASP A 146 -10.05 5.62 -2.45
N LEU A 147 -8.83 5.06 -2.37
CA LEU A 147 -8.57 3.65 -2.65
C LEU A 147 -9.44 2.75 -1.76
N ALA A 148 -9.44 2.99 -0.44
CA ALA A 148 -10.21 2.23 0.53
C ALA A 148 -11.73 2.29 0.24
N ARG A 149 -12.26 3.46 -0.11
CA ARG A 149 -13.65 3.62 -0.55
C ARG A 149 -13.93 2.85 -1.84
N HIS A 150 -13.06 2.99 -2.84
CA HIS A 150 -13.23 2.40 -4.16
C HIS A 150 -13.32 0.87 -4.11
N VAL A 151 -12.48 0.24 -3.29
CA VAL A 151 -12.43 -1.23 -3.17
C VAL A 151 -13.36 -1.80 -2.11
N GLY A 152 -14.13 -0.94 -1.43
CA GLY A 152 -15.02 -1.36 -0.34
C GLY A 152 -14.26 -1.93 0.86
N ALA A 153 -13.14 -1.31 1.25
CA ALA A 153 -12.35 -1.76 2.39
C ALA A 153 -13.17 -1.77 3.68
N TYR A 154 -12.87 -2.73 4.56
CA TYR A 154 -13.42 -2.77 5.91
C TYR A 154 -12.80 -1.70 6.79
N LEU A 155 -11.52 -1.37 6.58
CA LEU A 155 -10.80 -0.37 7.37
C LEU A 155 -9.58 0.11 6.59
N CYS A 156 -9.24 1.39 6.72
CA CYS A 156 -7.94 1.94 6.35
C CYS A 156 -7.39 2.73 7.53
N ILE A 157 -6.17 2.40 7.95
CA ILE A 157 -5.44 3.11 8.99
C ILE A 157 -4.08 3.57 8.44
N LEU A 158 -3.53 4.60 9.07
CA LEU A 158 -2.11 4.90 9.05
C LEU A 158 -1.52 4.37 10.36
N ASP A 159 -0.69 3.33 10.27
CA ASP A 159 0.10 2.82 11.38
C ASP A 159 1.34 3.71 11.55
N VAL A 160 1.48 4.28 12.75
CA VAL A 160 2.62 5.11 13.17
C VAL A 160 3.47 4.39 14.21
N GLU A 161 3.49 3.06 14.16
CA GLU A 161 4.27 2.16 15.00
C GLU A 161 3.95 2.34 16.50
N ASP A 162 4.94 2.73 17.30
CA ASP A 162 4.80 2.90 18.75
C ASP A 162 3.83 4.03 19.11
N ASP A 163 3.68 5.02 18.23
CA ASP A 163 2.78 6.17 18.42
C ASP A 163 1.30 5.82 18.22
N GLY A 164 0.99 4.59 17.78
CA GLY A 164 -0.37 4.10 17.58
C GLY A 164 -0.79 4.03 16.12
N PHE A 165 -2.09 4.23 15.87
CA PHE A 165 -2.62 4.29 14.52
C PHE A 165 -3.67 5.38 14.41
N ILE A 166 -3.80 5.92 13.20
CA ILE A 166 -4.80 6.93 12.85
C ILE A 166 -5.81 6.26 11.92
N THR A 167 -7.08 6.20 12.33
CA THR A 167 -8.15 5.72 11.44
C THR A 167 -8.45 6.75 10.37
N LEU A 168 -8.32 6.36 9.10
CA LEU A 168 -8.57 7.23 7.94
C LEU A 168 -9.91 6.94 7.28
N TYR A 169 -10.31 5.67 7.26
CA TYR A 169 -11.59 5.24 6.71
C TYR A 169 -12.12 4.01 7.45
N ALA A 170 -13.36 4.09 7.89
CA ALA A 170 -14.09 3.00 8.54
C ALA A 170 -15.59 3.14 8.23
N PRO A 171 -16.18 2.31 7.36
CA PRO A 171 -17.63 2.31 7.13
C PRO A 171 -18.36 1.91 8.42
N GLN A 172 -19.55 2.48 8.63
CA GLN A 172 -20.39 2.19 9.79
C GLN A 172 -21.60 1.34 9.38
N PRO A 173 -21.95 0.29 10.14
CA PRO A 173 -21.21 -0.25 11.28
C PRO A 173 -19.90 -0.95 10.85
N ASN A 174 -18.83 -0.79 11.65
CA ASN A 174 -17.53 -1.39 11.34
C ASN A 174 -17.29 -2.71 12.11
N PRO A 175 -17.08 -3.84 11.42
CA PRO A 175 -16.94 -5.14 12.09
C PRO A 175 -15.58 -5.38 12.76
N ILE A 176 -14.53 -4.62 12.40
CA ILE A 176 -13.15 -4.94 12.80
C ILE A 176 -12.43 -3.83 13.56
N LEU A 177 -12.97 -2.61 13.61
CA LEU A 177 -12.31 -1.45 14.22
C LEU A 177 -11.80 -1.71 15.65
N GLU A 178 -12.63 -2.28 16.52
CA GLU A 178 -12.28 -2.63 17.91
C GLU A 178 -11.26 -3.78 18.02
N GLN A 179 -11.15 -4.61 16.98
CA GLN A 179 -10.30 -5.79 16.95
C GLN A 179 -8.88 -5.44 16.46
N VAL A 180 -8.76 -4.52 15.51
CA VAL A 180 -7.46 -4.10 14.95
C VAL A 180 -6.57 -3.47 16.03
N GLY A 181 -7.12 -2.72 16.97
CA GLY A 181 -6.36 -2.19 18.11
C GLY A 181 -5.72 -3.26 19.01
N ARG A 182 -6.13 -4.54 18.88
CA ARG A 182 -5.62 -5.68 19.64
C ARG A 182 -4.65 -6.56 18.83
N LEU A 183 -4.47 -6.29 17.54
CA LEU A 183 -3.70 -7.14 16.63
C LEU A 183 -2.20 -6.88 16.59
N ARG A 184 -1.66 -5.95 17.40
CA ARG A 184 -0.21 -5.75 17.46
C ARG A 184 0.47 -7.09 17.71
N PRO A 185 1.37 -7.56 16.83
CA PRO A 185 2.36 -8.54 17.25
C PRO A 185 3.16 -7.85 18.35
N THR A 186 3.26 -8.44 19.53
CA THR A 186 4.40 -8.16 20.41
C THR A 186 5.65 -8.43 19.58
N ALA A 187 6.46 -7.40 19.37
CA ALA A 187 7.79 -7.51 18.80
C ALA A 187 8.62 -8.61 19.49
#